data_AF-A0A5D4GU56-F1
#
_entry.id   AF-A0A5D4GU56-F1
#
_cell.length_a   1.000
_cell.length_b   1.000
_cell.length_c   1.000
_cell.angle_alpha   90.00
_cell.angle_beta   90.00
_cell.angle_gamma   90.00
#
_symmetry.space_group_name_H-M   'P 1'
#
loop_
_entity.id
_entity.type
_entity.pdbx_description
1 polymer ?
#
loop_
_entity_poly.entity_id
_entity_poly.type
_entity_poly.pdbx_seq_one_letter_code
_entity_poly.pdbx_strand_id
1 'polypeptide(L)'
;MAGIYERGRAPVKRHAPCVTSVPRRRPAAVCLPAFRLRHLPVHQPMATCRGSNGETGMLALIQTIVLALDLYWWIIIASAIFSWLYAFNVVNPRNQFVGTIGNFLYRITEPALRPIRRVMPDLGGIDISPIILLLLIFFVRQLILTTIAPALLS
;
A
#
# COMPACT_ATOMS: atom_id res chain seq x y z
N MET A 1 15.74 -49.29 51.07
CA MET A 1 14.65 -48.30 51.25
C MET A 1 14.40 -47.62 49.91
N ALA A 2 13.38 -48.07 49.17
CA ALA A 2 12.99 -47.54 47.86
C ALA A 2 11.45 -47.43 47.81
N GLY A 3 10.95 -46.43 47.09
CA GLY A 3 9.53 -46.01 47.03
C GLY A 3 9.31 -44.82 47.98
N ILE A 4 8.68 -43.71 47.63
CA ILE A 4 7.50 -43.53 46.78
C ILE A 4 7.34 -42.01 46.54
N TYR A 5 7.39 -41.55 45.29
CA TYR A 5 6.98 -40.18 44.91
C TYR A 5 6.27 -40.21 43.54
N GLU A 6 5.09 -40.82 43.51
CA GLU A 6 4.14 -40.79 42.39
C GLU A 6 3.46 -39.41 42.34
N ARG A 7 3.96 -38.52 41.47
CA ARG A 7 3.37 -37.21 41.22
C ARG A 7 2.33 -37.33 40.10
N GLY A 8 1.05 -37.40 40.48
CA GLY A 8 -0.09 -37.47 39.58
C GLY A 8 -0.08 -36.38 38.50
N ARG A 9 0.19 -36.79 37.26
CA ARG A 9 0.17 -35.94 36.07
C ARG A 9 -1.27 -35.85 35.57
N ALA A 10 -1.86 -34.65 35.60
CA ALA A 10 -3.19 -34.40 35.07
C ALA A 10 -3.30 -34.78 33.57
N PRO A 11 -4.46 -35.28 33.11
CA PRO A 11 -4.63 -35.65 31.71
C PRO A 11 -4.70 -34.41 30.82
N VAL A 12 -3.70 -34.24 29.95
CA VAL A 12 -3.73 -33.30 28.84
C VAL A 12 -4.89 -33.69 27.91
N LYS A 13 -5.94 -32.87 27.86
CA LYS A 13 -7.05 -33.02 26.91
C LYS A 13 -6.54 -32.82 25.48
N ARG A 14 -6.09 -33.91 24.85
CA ARG A 14 -5.78 -33.93 23.41
C ARG A 14 -7.08 -33.65 22.66
N HIS A 15 -7.11 -32.54 21.93
CA HIS A 15 -8.23 -32.21 21.07
C HIS A 15 -8.31 -33.29 19.99
N ALA A 16 -9.47 -33.94 19.89
CA ALA A 16 -9.71 -35.01 18.93
C ALA A 16 -9.61 -34.44 17.50
N PRO A 17 -8.99 -35.17 16.55
CA PRO A 17 -9.05 -34.78 15.15
C PRO A 17 -10.49 -34.88 14.65
N CYS A 18 -10.92 -33.88 13.90
CA CYS A 18 -12.24 -33.80 13.27
C CYS A 18 -12.36 -34.93 12.24
N VAL A 19 -12.98 -36.04 12.61
CA VAL A 19 -13.32 -37.14 11.69
C VAL A 19 -14.56 -36.70 10.90
N THR A 20 -14.38 -36.23 9.68
CA THR A 20 -15.50 -36.05 8.75
C THR A 20 -15.96 -37.42 8.27
N SER A 21 -17.03 -37.94 8.86
CA SER A 21 -17.75 -39.10 8.34
C SER A 21 -18.38 -38.74 6.99
N VAL A 22 -17.86 -39.28 5.90
CA VAL A 22 -18.51 -39.23 4.58
C VAL A 22 -19.52 -40.39 4.52
N PRO A 23 -20.84 -40.16 4.38
CA PRO A 23 -21.78 -41.23 4.12
C PRO A 23 -21.77 -41.55 2.63
N ARG A 24 -21.27 -42.74 2.27
CA ARG A 24 -21.38 -43.34 0.93
C ARG A 24 -22.65 -44.19 0.90
N ARG A 25 -23.73 -43.75 0.23
CA ARG A 25 -24.68 -44.57 -0.56
C ARG A 25 -25.81 -43.71 -1.18
N ARG A 26 -26.07 -43.98 -2.47
CA ARG A 26 -26.95 -43.34 -3.49
C ARG A 26 -28.46 -43.69 -3.25
N PRO A 27 -29.43 -43.52 -4.19
CA PRO A 27 -29.64 -42.60 -5.34
C PRO A 27 -31.06 -41.96 -5.34
N ALA A 28 -31.27 -40.86 -6.08
CA ALA A 28 -32.48 -40.63 -6.91
C ALA A 28 -32.39 -39.24 -7.57
N ALA A 29 -32.45 -39.23 -8.89
CA ALA A 29 -32.58 -38.03 -9.69
C ALA A 29 -33.97 -37.41 -9.49
N VAL A 30 -34.01 -36.12 -9.18
CA VAL A 30 -35.18 -35.27 -9.45
C VAL A 30 -34.66 -34.06 -10.23
N CYS A 31 -34.94 -34.03 -11.52
CA CYS A 31 -34.80 -32.83 -12.34
C CYS A 31 -35.94 -31.87 -12.00
N LEU A 32 -35.62 -30.70 -11.43
CA LEU A 32 -36.53 -29.56 -11.29
C LEU A 32 -35.92 -28.37 -12.05
N PRO A 33 -36.63 -27.75 -13.00
CA PRO A 33 -36.19 -26.50 -13.59
C PRO A 33 -36.73 -25.35 -12.73
N ALA A 34 -35.86 -24.64 -12.04
CA ALA A 34 -36.22 -23.40 -11.36
C ALA A 34 -35.06 -22.40 -11.44
N PHE A 35 -35.12 -21.63 -12.52
CA PHE A 35 -34.78 -20.22 -12.62
C PHE A 35 -34.30 -19.52 -11.33
N ARG A 36 -33.03 -19.07 -11.40
CA ARG A 36 -32.44 -17.89 -10.74
C ARG A 36 -32.33 -17.92 -9.21
N LEU A 37 -31.09 -17.99 -8.72
CA LEU A 37 -30.55 -17.05 -7.73
C LEU A 37 -29.02 -16.98 -7.86
N ARG A 38 -28.53 -15.75 -7.74
CA ARG A 38 -27.11 -15.34 -7.74
C ARG A 38 -26.35 -16.08 -6.62
N HIS A 39 -25.04 -15.83 -6.56
CA HIS A 39 -24.14 -16.11 -5.43
C HIS A 39 -23.24 -17.34 -5.56
N LEU A 40 -22.22 -17.25 -6.42
CA LEU A 40 -20.86 -17.65 -6.03
C LEU A 40 -19.97 -16.40 -6.19
N PRO A 41 -19.14 -16.08 -5.18
CA PRO A 41 -17.82 -16.69 -5.22
C PRO A 41 -17.50 -17.45 -3.94
N VAL A 42 -16.81 -18.57 -4.15
CA VAL A 42 -16.04 -19.32 -3.18
C VAL A 42 -15.14 -18.36 -2.40
N HIS A 43 -15.50 -18.07 -1.15
CA HIS A 43 -14.56 -17.57 -0.17
C HIS A 43 -13.45 -18.62 -0.01
N GLN A 44 -12.27 -18.35 -0.54
CA GLN A 44 -11.06 -19.01 -0.06
C GLN A 44 -10.47 -18.14 1.06
N PRO A 45 -10.47 -18.60 2.32
CA PRO A 45 -9.41 -18.26 3.24
C PRO A 45 -8.51 -19.49 3.34
N MET A 46 -7.52 -19.59 2.45
CA MET A 46 -6.34 -20.38 2.78
C MET A 46 -5.59 -19.63 3.87
N ALA A 47 -5.83 -20.02 5.12
CA ALA A 47 -4.97 -19.70 6.24
C ALA A 47 -3.60 -20.30 5.95
N THR A 48 -2.71 -19.50 5.36
CA THR A 48 -1.30 -19.85 5.24
C THR A 48 -0.62 -19.43 6.54
N CYS A 49 -0.22 -20.40 7.36
CA CYS A 49 0.78 -20.15 8.40
C CYS A 49 2.14 -19.97 7.70
N ARG A 50 2.34 -18.84 7.01
CA ARG A 50 3.62 -18.51 6.37
C ARG A 50 4.53 -17.84 7.39
N GLY A 51 5.19 -18.68 8.19
CA GLY A 51 6.32 -18.30 9.03
C GLY A 51 7.56 -18.00 8.18
N SER A 52 7.50 -16.95 7.37
CA SER A 52 8.64 -16.41 6.64
C SER A 52 8.91 -15.02 7.16
N ASN A 53 9.81 -14.93 8.14
CA ASN A 53 10.25 -13.65 8.70
C ASN A 53 10.96 -12.77 7.65
N GLY A 54 11.38 -13.34 6.52
CA GLY A 54 12.06 -12.64 5.43
C GLY A 54 11.11 -12.02 4.39
N GLU A 55 10.00 -12.68 4.05
CA GLU A 55 9.03 -12.15 3.08
C GLU A 55 8.30 -10.90 3.61
N THR A 56 7.97 -10.87 4.91
CA THR A 56 7.38 -9.69 5.56
C THR A 56 8.34 -8.52 5.65
N GLY A 57 9.64 -8.77 5.87
CA GLY A 57 10.67 -7.74 5.89
C GLY A 57 10.79 -7.01 4.54
N MET A 58 10.89 -7.77 3.45
CA MET A 58 10.97 -7.20 2.10
C MET A 58 9.71 -6.43 1.71
N LEU A 59 8.53 -6.97 2.02
CA LEU A 59 7.25 -6.29 1.81
C LEU A 59 7.18 -4.97 2.60
N ALA A 60 7.61 -4.97 3.86
CA ALA A 60 7.62 -3.77 4.69
C ALA A 60 8.57 -2.70 4.13
N LEU A 61 9.73 -3.08 3.60
CA LEU A 61 10.66 -2.16 2.95
C LEU A 61 10.06 -1.51 1.70
N ILE A 62 9.46 -2.32 0.81
CA ILE A 62 8.80 -1.81 -0.40
C ILE A 62 7.67 -0.86 -0.01
N GLN A 63 6.83 -1.24 0.95
CA GLN A 63 5.73 -0.40 1.43
C GLN A 63 6.24 0.91 2.05
N THR A 64 7.35 0.87 2.79
CA THR A 64 7.98 2.08 3.36
C THR A 64 8.47 3.02 2.25
N ILE A 65 9.07 2.49 1.19
CA ILE A 65 9.50 3.28 0.03
C ILE A 65 8.29 3.89 -0.68
N VAL A 66 7.24 3.10 -0.95
CA VAL A 66 6.01 3.60 -1.59
C VAL A 66 5.35 4.69 -0.75
N LEU A 67 5.30 4.51 0.58
CA LEU A 67 4.81 5.51 1.51
C LEU A 67 5.63 6.81 1.44
N ALA A 68 6.96 6.71 1.37
CA ALA A 68 7.83 7.87 1.23
C ALA A 68 7.59 8.61 -0.11
N LEU A 69 7.41 7.87 -1.21
CA LEU A 69 7.04 8.45 -2.50
C LEU A 69 5.68 9.15 -2.43
N ASP A 70 4.69 8.55 -1.75
CA ASP A 70 3.36 9.14 -1.57
C ASP A 70 3.41 10.43 -0.75
N LEU A 71 4.19 10.44 0.33
CA LEU A 71 4.42 11.65 1.12
C LEU A 71 5.08 12.74 0.28
N TYR A 72 6.08 12.38 -0.52
CA TYR A 72 6.75 13.32 -1.41
C TYR A 72 5.80 13.87 -2.48
N TRP A 73 4.93 13.04 -3.04
CA TRP A 73 3.89 13.45 -3.99
C TRP A 73 2.98 14.53 -3.41
N TRP A 74 2.55 14.38 -2.15
CA TRP A 74 1.77 15.40 -1.44
C TRP A 74 2.55 16.71 -1.23
N ILE A 75 3.85 16.64 -0.94
CA ILE A 75 4.72 17.82 -0.80
C ILE A 75 4.80 18.58 -2.14
N ILE A 76 4.94 17.86 -3.27
CA ILE A 76 4.94 18.49 -4.60
C ILE A 76 3.60 19.19 -4.88
N ILE A 77 2.47 18.58 -4.51
CA ILE A 77 1.15 19.23 -4.64
C ILE A 77 1.09 20.50 -3.80
N ALA A 78 1.50 20.44 -2.53
CA ALA A 78 1.52 21.62 -1.67
C ALA A 78 2.37 22.73 -2.28
N SER A 79 3.54 22.40 -2.84
CA SER A 79 4.41 23.34 -3.56
C SER A 79 3.75 23.92 -4.81
N ALA A 80 3.01 23.11 -5.58
CA ALA A 80 2.30 23.56 -6.79
C ALA A 80 1.17 24.53 -6.45
N ILE A 81 0.35 24.18 -5.45
CA ILE A 81 -0.73 25.03 -4.95
C ILE A 81 -0.13 26.34 -4.41
N PHE A 82 0.95 26.27 -3.62
CA PHE A 82 1.60 27.47 -3.10
C PHE A 82 2.13 28.38 -4.22
N SER A 83 2.70 27.81 -5.27
CA SER A 83 3.14 28.56 -6.46
C SER A 83 1.98 29.29 -7.13
N TRP A 84 0.83 28.64 -7.32
CA TRP A 84 -0.36 29.29 -7.87
C TRP A 84 -0.95 30.36 -6.95
N LEU A 85 -1.00 30.11 -5.64
CA LEU A 85 -1.44 31.11 -4.67
C LEU A 85 -0.57 32.37 -4.71
N TYR A 86 0.74 32.20 -4.90
CA TYR A 86 1.68 33.32 -5.08
C TYR A 86 1.46 34.03 -6.42
N ALA A 87 1.37 33.29 -7.53
CA ALA A 87 1.20 33.83 -8.88
C ALA A 87 -0.10 34.65 -9.02
N PHE A 88 -1.19 34.19 -8.40
CA PHE A 88 -2.48 34.88 -8.41
C PHE A 88 -2.63 35.94 -7.31
N ASN A 89 -1.55 36.31 -6.61
CA ASN A 89 -1.55 37.28 -5.50
C ASN A 89 -2.59 36.96 -4.40
N VAL A 90 -2.96 35.69 -4.22
CA VAL A 90 -3.91 35.25 -3.18
C VAL A 90 -3.25 35.34 -1.80
N VAL A 91 -1.95 35.05 -1.74
CA VAL A 91 -1.15 35.16 -0.51
C VAL A 91 -0.19 36.33 -0.59
N ASN A 92 -0.07 37.09 0.50
CA ASN A 92 0.82 38.23 0.56
C ASN A 92 2.23 37.80 1.01
N PRO A 93 3.26 37.92 0.15
CA PRO A 93 4.62 37.51 0.49
C PRO A 93 5.29 38.41 1.53
N ARG A 94 4.71 39.57 1.84
CA ARG A 94 5.18 40.43 2.94
C ARG A 94 4.98 39.80 4.31
N ASN A 95 4.12 38.80 4.43
CA ASN A 95 4.00 38.04 5.68
C ASN A 95 5.16 37.05 5.80
N GLN A 96 5.99 37.22 6.84
CA GLN A 96 7.18 36.39 7.08
C GLN A 96 6.84 34.89 7.20
N PHE A 97 5.66 34.56 7.74
CA PHE A 97 5.20 33.18 7.85
C PHE A 97 5.01 32.52 6.48
N VAL A 98 4.28 33.19 5.58
CA VAL A 98 4.01 32.71 4.21
C VAL A 98 5.32 32.58 3.43
N GLY A 99 6.19 33.59 3.50
CA GLY A 99 7.50 33.56 2.84
C GLY A 99 8.39 32.41 3.33
N THR A 100 8.34 32.09 4.63
CA THR A 100 9.11 30.96 5.20
C THR A 100 8.63 29.62 4.66
N ILE A 101 7.31 29.38 4.65
CA ILE A 101 6.73 28.14 4.09
C ILE A 101 7.05 28.01 2.61
N GLY A 102 6.87 29.09 1.84
CA GLY A 102 7.17 29.09 0.41
C GLY A 102 8.63 28.76 0.11
N ASN A 103 9.55 29.38 0.85
CA ASN A 103 10.98 29.11 0.71
C ASN A 103 11.34 27.67 1.12
N PHE A 104 10.72 27.13 2.16
CA PHE A 104 10.92 25.75 2.58
C PHE A 104 10.47 24.76 1.51
N LEU A 105 9.23 24.93 1.01
CA LEU A 105 8.69 24.11 -0.08
C LEU A 105 9.57 24.20 -1.32
N TYR A 106 9.93 25.42 -1.74
CA TYR A 106 10.80 25.63 -2.89
C TYR A 106 12.13 24.89 -2.74
N ARG A 107 12.81 25.01 -1.58
CA ARG A 107 14.12 24.37 -1.35
C ARG A 107 14.05 22.84 -1.38
N ILE A 108 12.97 22.24 -0.87
CA ILE A 108 12.79 20.78 -0.87
C ILE A 108 12.46 20.26 -2.27
N THR A 109 11.69 21.02 -3.04
CA THR A 109 11.23 20.57 -4.36
C THR A 109 12.17 20.96 -5.50
N GLU A 110 13.04 21.96 -5.29
CA GLU A 110 14.03 22.43 -6.27
C GLU A 110 14.84 21.29 -6.91
N PRO A 111 15.52 20.39 -6.16
CA PRO A 111 16.42 19.42 -6.78
C PRO A 111 15.73 18.50 -7.79
N ALA A 112 14.43 18.25 -7.61
CA ALA A 112 13.62 17.47 -8.55
C ALA A 112 12.99 18.33 -9.67
N LEU A 113 12.64 19.59 -9.39
CA LEU A 113 12.03 20.51 -10.35
C LEU A 113 13.04 21.19 -11.29
N ARG A 114 14.28 21.41 -10.84
CA ARG A 114 15.33 22.11 -11.61
C ARG A 114 15.60 21.49 -12.97
N PRO A 115 15.77 20.16 -13.09
CA PRO A 115 16.02 19.55 -14.40
C PRO A 115 14.84 19.75 -15.35
N ILE A 116 13.62 19.66 -14.82
CA ILE A 116 12.38 19.83 -15.59
C ILE A 116 12.24 21.29 -16.06
N ARG A 117 12.51 22.26 -15.18
CA ARG A 117 12.48 23.69 -15.50
C ARG A 117 13.49 24.09 -16.57
N ARG A 118 14.65 23.43 -16.66
CA ARG A 118 15.66 23.71 -17.71
C ARG A 118 15.18 23.35 -19.11
N VAL A 119 14.25 22.40 -19.22
CA VAL A 119 13.74 21.92 -20.51
C VAL A 119 12.51 22.73 -20.95
N MET A 120 11.76 23.28 -19.99
CA MET A 120 10.55 24.03 -20.30
C MET A 120 10.80 25.54 -20.44
N PRO A 121 10.17 26.19 -21.44
CA PRO A 121 10.15 27.65 -21.51
C PRO A 121 9.28 28.25 -20.40
N ASP A 122 9.65 29.42 -19.89
CA ASP A 122 8.91 30.12 -18.84
C ASP A 122 7.56 30.64 -19.37
N LEU A 123 6.45 30.15 -18.80
CA LEU A 123 5.08 30.45 -19.24
C LEU A 123 4.44 31.64 -18.48
N GLY A 124 5.20 32.69 -18.22
CA GLY A 124 4.65 33.94 -17.66
C GLY A 124 4.15 33.80 -16.21
N GLY A 125 4.93 33.15 -15.35
CA GLY A 125 4.69 33.09 -13.90
C GLY A 125 3.87 31.90 -13.40
N ILE A 126 3.37 31.04 -14.29
CA ILE A 126 2.73 29.77 -13.94
C ILE A 126 3.71 28.62 -14.14
N ASP A 127 4.15 28.01 -13.04
CA ASP A 127 5.02 26.85 -13.07
C ASP A 127 4.22 25.58 -13.37
N ILE A 128 4.35 25.02 -14.58
CA ILE A 128 3.79 23.70 -14.94
C ILE A 128 4.70 22.54 -14.48
N SER A 129 5.95 22.85 -14.12
CA SER A 129 6.96 21.87 -13.68
C SER A 129 6.49 20.89 -12.59
N PRO A 130 5.75 21.33 -11.55
CA PRO A 130 5.23 20.42 -10.54
C PRO A 130 4.28 19.38 -11.12
N ILE A 131 3.45 19.72 -12.11
CA ILE A 131 2.51 18.77 -12.73
C ILE A 131 3.28 17.66 -13.44
N ILE A 132 4.32 18.01 -14.20
CA ILE A 132 5.17 17.02 -14.88
C ILE A 132 5.86 16.11 -13.86
N LEU A 133 6.38 16.68 -12.78
CA LEU A 133 7.00 15.90 -11.72
C LEU A 133 6.01 14.94 -11.04
N LEU A 134 4.77 15.37 -10.80
CA LEU A 134 3.71 14.51 -10.24
C LEU A 134 3.40 13.33 -11.15
N LEU A 135 3.34 13.55 -12.47
CA LEU A 135 3.12 12.49 -13.45
C LEU A 135 4.28 11.49 -13.45
N LEU A 136 5.52 11.97 -13.38
CA LEU A 136 6.71 11.12 -13.30
C LEU A 136 6.70 10.26 -12.03
N ILE A 137 6.43 10.87 -10.86
CA ILE A 137 6.35 10.16 -9.58
C ILE A 137 5.24 9.11 -9.61
N PHE A 138 4.06 9.46 -10.15
CA PHE A 138 2.95 8.53 -10.30
C PHE A 138 3.33 7.33 -11.16
N PHE A 139 3.99 7.56 -12.30
CA PHE A 139 4.46 6.50 -13.18
C PHE A 139 5.48 5.58 -12.47
N VAL A 140 6.46 6.16 -11.77
CA VAL A 140 7.47 5.39 -11.02
C VAL A 140 6.81 4.56 -9.92
N ARG A 141 5.88 5.15 -9.15
CA ARG A 141 5.12 4.42 -8.12
C ARG A 141 4.36 3.25 -8.73
N GLN A 142 3.65 3.47 -9.84
CA GLN A 142 2.88 2.42 -10.49
C GLN A 142 3.80 1.29 -10.97
N LEU A 143 4.93 1.62 -11.60
CA LEU A 143 5.93 0.66 -12.05
C LEU A 143 6.49 -0.19 -10.89
N ILE A 144 6.76 0.44 -9.73
CA ILE A 144 7.20 -0.29 -8.53
C ILE A 144 6.14 -1.29 -8.10
N LEU A 145 4.87 -0.89 -8.03
CA LEU A 145 3.78 -1.74 -7.54
C LEU A 145 3.41 -2.86 -8.53
N THR A 146 3.43 -2.60 -9.83
CA THR A 146 2.99 -3.56 -10.85
C THR A 146 4.08 -4.50 -11.30
N THR A 147 5.34 -4.07 -11.28
CA THR A 147 6.44 -4.80 -11.89
C THR A 147 7.44 -5.25 -10.84
N ILE A 148 7.92 -4.34 -9.99
CA ILE A 148 9.01 -4.65 -9.05
C ILE A 148 8.51 -5.47 -7.86
N ALA A 149 7.40 -5.09 -7.25
CA ALA A 149 6.84 -5.80 -6.10
C ALA A 149 6.53 -7.27 -6.41
N PRO A 150 5.79 -7.63 -7.47
CA PRO A 150 5.54 -9.04 -7.79
C PRO A 150 6.78 -9.78 -8.27
N ALA A 151 7.69 -9.14 -9.03
CA ALA A 151 8.92 -9.79 -9.49
C ALA A 151 9.90 -10.16 -8.36
N LEU A 152 9.84 -9.44 -7.23
CA LEU A 152 10.64 -9.77 -6.04
C LEU A 152 10.00 -10.88 -5.18
N LEU A 153 8.70 -11.13 -5.35
CA LEU A 153 7.92 -12.11 -4.57
C LEU A 153 7.65 -13.42 -5.32
N SER A 154 7.96 -13.46 -6.61
CA SER A 154 7.90 -14.65 -7.48
C SER A 154 9.17 -15.48 -7.40
#